data_AF-A0A0F9UFG9-F1
#
_entry.id   AF-A0A0F9UFG9-F1
#
_cell.length_a   1.000
_cell.length_b   1.000
_cell.length_c   1.000
_cell.angle_alpha   90.00
_cell.angle_beta   90.00
_cell.angle_gamma   90.00
#
_symmetry.space_group_name_H-M   'P 1'
#
loop_
_entity.id
_entity.type
_entity.pdbx_description
1 polymer ?
#
loop_
_entity_poly.entity_id
_entity_poly.type
_entity_poly.pdbx_seq_one_letter_code
_entity_poly.pdbx_strand_id
1 'polypeptide(L)'
;MKLIELYTNAEIRDESEALSHFVPMDDLDFDFTVKTMNISQIEDLLTWRGDMFLVASMRDHATPEQIDLINSMANDFDPDRCVVIDNGRVIDGYHHIMAAYQLNETVRYIDMNDVYTEVRMSPEL
;
A
#
# COMPACT_ATOMS: atom_id res chain seq x y z
N MET A 1 14.75 -0.55 0.60
CA MET A 1 13.88 -1.52 1.30
C MET A 1 13.41 -2.49 0.26
N LYS A 2 13.39 -3.79 0.55
CA LYS A 2 12.97 -4.81 -0.40
C LYS A 2 11.59 -5.34 -0.03
N LEU A 3 10.82 -5.82 -0.99
CA LEU A 3 9.52 -6.44 -0.71
C LEU A 3 9.65 -7.68 0.19
N ILE A 4 10.73 -8.44 0.03
CA ILE A 4 11.04 -9.60 0.88
C ILE A 4 11.32 -9.24 2.36
N GLU A 5 11.55 -7.96 2.67
CA GLU A 5 11.67 -7.48 4.07
C GLU A 5 10.29 -7.25 4.71
N LEU A 6 9.24 -7.14 3.89
CA LEU A 6 7.85 -6.90 4.32
C LEU A 6 7.01 -8.18 4.27
N TYR A 7 7.25 -9.05 3.30
CA TYR A 7 6.43 -10.23 3.06
C TYR A 7 7.26 -11.49 2.85
N THR A 8 6.69 -12.61 3.25
CA THR A 8 7.19 -13.94 2.89
C THR A 8 6.82 -14.29 1.45
N ASN A 9 7.59 -15.19 0.82
CA ASN A 9 7.27 -15.72 -0.50
C ASN A 9 5.88 -16.38 -0.58
N ALA A 10 5.34 -16.86 0.54
CA ALA A 10 4.01 -17.46 0.57
C ALA A 10 2.91 -16.38 0.44
N GLU A 11 3.05 -15.27 1.16
CA GLU A 11 2.11 -14.13 1.10
C GLU A 11 2.09 -13.49 -0.28
N ILE A 12 3.27 -13.33 -0.91
CA ILE A 12 3.35 -12.74 -2.26
C ILE A 12 2.73 -13.66 -3.33
N ARG A 13 2.73 -14.98 -3.11
CA ARG A 13 2.19 -15.96 -4.06
C ARG A 13 0.74 -16.33 -3.81
N ASP A 14 0.11 -15.75 -2.78
CA ASP A 14 -1.29 -16.00 -2.51
C ASP A 14 -2.15 -15.23 -3.52
N GLU A 15 -2.69 -15.95 -4.52
CA GLU A 15 -3.55 -15.37 -5.57
C GLU A 15 -4.83 -14.72 -5.02
N SER A 16 -5.19 -14.95 -3.75
CA SER A 16 -6.29 -14.25 -3.09
C SER A 16 -5.91 -12.82 -2.67
N GLU A 17 -4.63 -12.55 -2.46
CA GLU A 17 -4.11 -11.25 -2.08
C GLU A 17 -3.84 -10.39 -3.32
N ALA A 18 -4.17 -9.10 -3.24
CA ALA A 18 -3.95 -8.17 -4.35
C ALA A 18 -2.46 -8.14 -4.76
N LEU A 19 -1.54 -8.16 -3.78
CA LEU A 19 -0.09 -8.10 -4.00
C LEU A 19 0.42 -9.11 -5.05
N SER A 20 -0.13 -10.33 -5.07
CA SER A 20 0.27 -11.39 -6.01
C SER A 20 0.02 -11.05 -7.48
N HIS A 21 -0.90 -10.13 -7.76
CA HIS A 21 -1.25 -9.69 -9.12
C HIS A 21 -0.42 -8.48 -9.60
N PHE A 22 0.30 -7.82 -8.69
CA PHE A 22 1.04 -6.58 -8.96
C PHE A 22 2.56 -6.72 -8.83
N VAL A 23 3.06 -7.82 -8.25
CA VAL A 23 4.49 -8.07 -8.07
C VAL A 23 4.99 -9.15 -9.05
N PRO A 24 5.62 -8.77 -10.17
CA PRO A 24 6.46 -9.67 -10.94
C PRO A 24 7.56 -10.27 -10.05
N MET A 25 7.85 -11.57 -10.22
CA MET A 25 8.85 -12.29 -9.42
C MET A 25 10.26 -11.67 -9.46
N ASP A 26 10.57 -10.91 -10.52
CA ASP A 26 11.86 -10.24 -10.70
C ASP A 26 12.00 -8.98 -9.80
N ASP A 27 10.90 -8.46 -9.25
CA ASP A 27 10.86 -7.21 -8.48
C ASP A 27 11.03 -7.42 -6.97
N LEU A 28 11.11 -8.66 -6.51
CA LEU A 28 11.22 -9.03 -5.09
C LEU A 28 12.49 -8.50 -4.41
N ASP A 29 13.58 -8.45 -5.17
CA ASP A 29 14.90 -8.02 -4.70
C ASP A 29 15.22 -6.55 -5.02
N PHE A 30 14.28 -5.84 -5.63
CA PHE A 30 14.43 -4.42 -5.97
C PHE A 30 14.54 -3.55 -4.71
N ASP A 31 15.42 -2.56 -4.76
CA ASP A 31 15.63 -1.59 -3.68
C ASP A 31 14.64 -0.43 -3.78
N PHE A 32 13.48 -0.58 -3.16
CA PHE A 32 12.48 0.48 -3.07
C PHE A 32 12.94 1.61 -2.14
N THR A 33 12.61 2.83 -2.57
CA THR A 33 12.70 4.02 -1.71
C THR A 33 11.45 4.10 -0.84
N VAL A 34 11.64 4.14 0.48
CA VAL A 34 10.54 4.40 1.41
C VAL A 34 10.24 5.90 1.43
N LYS A 35 9.01 6.25 1.11
CA LYS A 35 8.48 7.61 1.09
C LYS A 35 7.47 7.78 2.22
N THR A 36 7.04 9.03 2.44
CA THR A 36 6.00 9.36 3.43
C THR A 36 4.86 10.07 2.73
N MET A 37 3.63 9.62 2.97
CA MET A 37 2.41 10.26 2.49
C MET A 37 1.72 11.00 3.63
N ASN A 38 1.26 12.22 3.34
CA ASN A 38 0.45 13.03 4.24
C ASN A 38 -1.05 12.83 3.96
N ILE A 39 -1.90 13.50 4.76
CA ILE A 39 -3.36 13.38 4.63
C ILE A 39 -3.89 13.76 3.24
N SER A 40 -3.41 14.84 2.64
CA SER A 40 -3.85 15.25 1.29
C SER A 40 -3.51 14.19 0.23
N GLN A 41 -2.37 13.52 0.36
CA GLN A 41 -2.00 12.44 -0.54
C GLN A 41 -2.83 11.17 -0.29
N ILE A 42 -3.24 10.91 0.96
CA ILE A 42 -4.13 9.81 1.31
C ILE A 42 -5.52 10.00 0.68
N GLU A 43 -6.04 11.23 0.66
CA GLU A 43 -7.34 11.55 0.05
C GLU A 43 -7.38 11.25 -1.46
N ASP A 44 -6.22 11.34 -2.13
CA ASP A 44 -6.06 11.07 -3.56
C ASP A 44 -5.85 9.58 -3.89
N LEU A 45 -5.70 8.71 -2.88
CA LEU A 45 -5.48 7.28 -3.11
C LEU A 45 -6.72 6.60 -3.67
N LEU A 46 -6.50 5.70 -4.61
CA LEU A 46 -7.51 4.83 -5.17
C LEU A 46 -7.47 3.45 -4.53
N THR A 47 -8.59 2.73 -4.63
CA THR A 47 -8.61 1.29 -4.40
C THR A 47 -7.64 0.56 -5.36
N TRP A 48 -7.24 -0.67 -5.05
CA TRP A 48 -6.40 -1.51 -5.91
C TRP A 48 -6.99 -1.70 -7.31
N ARG A 49 -8.34 -1.71 -7.42
CA ARG A 49 -9.06 -1.78 -8.70
C ARG A 49 -9.00 -0.48 -9.48
N GLY A 50 -8.72 0.65 -8.82
CA GLY A 50 -8.73 1.98 -9.41
C GLY A 50 -10.13 2.49 -9.74
N ASP A 51 -11.17 1.89 -9.16
CA ASP A 51 -12.58 2.22 -9.47
C ASP A 51 -13.14 3.34 -8.60
N MET A 52 -12.55 3.60 -7.43
CA MET A 52 -12.96 4.68 -6.53
C MET A 52 -11.83 5.12 -5.60
N PHE A 53 -11.99 6.30 -4.98
CA PHE A 53 -11.10 6.76 -3.92
C PHE A 53 -11.22 5.89 -2.66
N LEU A 54 -10.08 5.58 -2.05
CA LEU A 54 -9.97 4.73 -0.86
C LEU A 54 -10.85 5.26 0.28
N VAL A 55 -10.70 6.53 0.62
CA VAL A 55 -11.43 7.16 1.75
C VAL A 55 -12.94 7.08 1.53
N ALA A 56 -13.41 7.34 0.31
CA ALA A 56 -14.82 7.20 -0.04
C ALA A 56 -15.28 5.74 0.05
N SER A 57 -14.47 4.80 -0.45
CA SER A 57 -14.75 3.36 -0.37
C SER A 57 -14.95 2.90 1.08
N MET A 58 -14.02 3.25 1.96
CA MET A 58 -14.07 2.84 3.35
C MET A 58 -15.19 3.53 4.12
N ARG A 59 -15.48 4.81 3.84
CA ARG A 59 -16.60 5.51 4.46
C ARG A 59 -17.95 4.90 4.06
N ASP A 60 -18.14 4.57 2.79
CA ASP A 60 -19.44 4.22 2.24
C ASP A 60 -19.71 2.71 2.22
N HIS A 61 -18.66 1.88 2.31
CA HIS A 61 -18.75 0.42 2.12
C HIS A 61 -18.01 -0.43 3.15
N ALA A 62 -17.26 0.15 4.11
CA ALA A 62 -16.59 -0.67 5.12
C ALA A 62 -17.59 -1.46 5.97
N THR A 63 -17.30 -2.74 6.20
CA THR A 63 -18.09 -3.55 7.13
C THR A 63 -17.80 -3.15 8.58
N PRO A 64 -18.68 -3.46 9.54
CA PRO A 64 -18.41 -3.22 10.97
C PRO A 64 -17.08 -3.80 11.43
N GLU A 65 -16.71 -5.00 10.95
CA GLU A 65 -15.44 -5.65 11.29
C GLU A 65 -14.23 -4.87 10.79
N GLN A 66 -14.32 -4.26 9.61
CA GLN A 66 -13.25 -3.40 9.07
C GLN A 66 -13.13 -2.10 9.87
N ILE A 67 -14.26 -1.52 10.28
CA ILE A 67 -14.27 -0.32 11.13
C ILE A 67 -13.64 -0.63 12.49
N ASP A 68 -13.98 -1.75 13.11
CA ASP A 68 -13.39 -2.19 14.37
C ASP A 68 -11.88 -2.43 14.22
N LEU A 69 -11.45 -3.04 13.11
CA LEU A 69 -10.03 -3.23 12.81
C LEU A 69 -9.29 -1.90 12.66
N ILE A 70 -9.86 -0.93 11.93
CA ILE A 70 -9.26 0.41 11.78
C ILE A 70 -9.13 1.09 13.14
N ASN A 71 -10.18 1.06 13.97
CA ASN A 71 -10.13 1.64 15.31
C ASN A 71 -9.09 0.96 16.20
N SER A 72 -8.98 -0.37 16.13
CA SER A 72 -7.94 -1.11 16.83
C SER A 72 -6.54 -0.68 16.39
N MET A 73 -6.30 -0.58 15.08
CA MET A 73 -5.04 -0.10 14.52
C MET A 73 -4.75 1.37 14.85
N ALA A 74 -5.77 2.22 14.97
CA ALA A 74 -5.59 3.61 15.37
C ALA A 74 -5.19 3.74 16.84
N ASN A 75 -5.66 2.85 17.72
CA ASN A 75 -5.27 2.85 19.13
C ASN A 75 -3.82 2.39 19.35
N ASP A 76 -3.30 1.52 18.48
CA ASP A 76 -1.93 1.01 18.50
C ASP A 76 -1.24 1.31 17.17
N PHE A 77 -1.23 2.59 16.80
CA PHE A 77 -0.71 3.02 15.51
C PHE A 77 0.81 2.85 15.43
N ASP A 78 1.26 2.08 14.45
CA ASP A 78 2.67 1.86 14.14
C ASP A 78 3.16 2.84 13.05
N PRO A 79 3.90 3.92 13.40
CA PRO A 79 4.38 4.90 12.42
C PRO A 79 5.47 4.36 11.49
N ASP A 80 6.08 3.22 11.83
CA ASP A 80 7.16 2.61 11.05
C ASP A 80 6.65 1.58 10.05
N ARG A 81 5.38 1.16 10.17
CA ARG A 81 4.75 0.24 9.22
C ARG A 81 4.75 0.85 7.82
N CYS A 82 5.28 0.08 6.87
CA CYS A 82 5.32 0.46 5.47
C CYS A 82 4.15 -0.20 4.72
N VAL A 83 3.45 0.59 3.90
CA VAL A 83 2.36 0.12 3.03
C VAL A 83 2.80 0.09 1.57
N VAL A 84 2.05 -0.59 0.71
CA VAL A 84 2.41 -0.76 -0.70
C VAL A 84 1.36 -0.12 -1.58
N ILE A 85 1.80 0.75 -2.49
CA ILE A 85 0.95 1.33 -3.53
C ILE A 85 1.54 1.05 -4.91
N ASP A 86 0.72 1.19 -5.95
CA ASP A 86 1.13 1.19 -7.35
C ASP A 86 0.44 2.35 -8.06
N ASN A 87 1.20 3.39 -8.42
CA ASN A 87 0.71 4.53 -9.19
C ASN A 87 -0.59 5.14 -8.59
N GLY A 88 -0.58 5.36 -7.27
CA GLY A 88 -1.71 5.92 -6.52
C GLY A 88 -2.81 4.91 -6.12
N ARG A 89 -2.69 3.63 -6.49
CA ARG A 89 -3.59 2.56 -6.06
C ARG A 89 -3.02 1.85 -4.85
N VAL A 90 -3.80 1.66 -3.80
CA VAL A 90 -3.33 0.90 -2.64
C VAL A 90 -3.35 -0.59 -2.95
N ILE A 91 -2.23 -1.27 -2.80
CA ILE A 91 -2.11 -2.72 -3.03
C ILE A 91 -2.21 -3.47 -1.70
N ASP A 92 -1.56 -2.95 -0.67
CA ASP A 92 -1.67 -3.45 0.70
C ASP A 92 -1.63 -2.30 1.72
N GLY A 93 -2.24 -2.49 2.88
CA GLY A 93 -2.20 -1.55 3.99
C GLY A 93 -3.43 -0.64 4.13
N TYR A 94 -4.55 -0.96 3.48
CA TYR A 94 -5.82 -0.19 3.54
C TYR A 94 -6.18 0.28 4.95
N HIS A 95 -6.31 -0.66 5.89
CA HIS A 95 -6.77 -0.35 7.25
C HIS A 95 -5.76 0.51 8.02
N HIS A 96 -4.46 0.33 7.75
CA HIS A 96 -3.41 1.13 8.37
C HIS A 96 -3.40 2.57 7.82
N ILE A 97 -3.60 2.75 6.51
CA ILE A 97 -3.78 4.06 5.89
C ILE A 97 -5.01 4.77 6.47
N MET A 98 -6.14 4.06 6.62
CA MET A 98 -7.34 4.64 7.21
C MET A 98 -7.17 4.99 8.70
N ALA A 99 -6.41 4.19 9.46
CA ALA A 99 -6.07 4.50 10.84
C ALA A 99 -5.23 5.80 10.92
N ALA A 100 -4.22 5.95 10.06
CA ALA A 100 -3.43 7.19 9.99
C ALA A 100 -4.31 8.39 9.59
N TYR A 101 -5.20 8.22 8.61
CA TYR A 101 -6.14 9.25 8.18
C TYR A 101 -7.04 9.74 9.32
N GLN A 102 -7.59 8.80 10.11
CA GLN A 102 -8.41 9.11 11.29
C GLN A 102 -7.64 9.90 12.36
N LEU A 103 -6.34 9.62 12.51
CA LEU A 103 -5.46 10.29 13.47
C LEU A 103 -4.83 11.58 12.94
N ASN A 104 -5.00 11.89 11.65
CA ASN A 104 -4.29 12.95 10.94
C ASN A 104 -2.75 12.78 11.00
N GLU A 105 -2.30 11.52 10.87
CA GLU A 105 -0.91 11.11 10.86
C GLU A 105 -0.39 10.83 9.44
N THR A 106 0.92 10.72 9.29
CA THR A 106 1.56 10.32 8.03
C THR A 106 1.79 8.82 7.94
N VAL A 107 1.86 8.26 6.72
CA VAL A 107 2.12 6.83 6.48
C VAL A 107 3.39 6.64 5.67
N ARG A 108 4.21 5.66 6.03
CA ARG A 108 5.37 5.25 5.24
C ARG A 108 4.93 4.30 4.13
N TYR A 109 5.45 4.46 2.92
CA TYR A 109 5.05 3.62 1.79
C TYR A 109 6.17 3.40 0.78
N ILE A 110 6.02 2.33 -0.01
CA ILE A 110 6.76 2.11 -1.25
C ILE A 110 5.78 2.19 -2.43
N ASP A 111 6.27 2.68 -3.58
CA ASP A 111 5.50 2.72 -4.83
C ASP A 111 6.09 1.72 -5.82
N MET A 112 5.29 0.72 -6.21
CA MET A 112 5.67 -0.30 -7.18
C MET A 112 6.03 0.30 -8.54
N ASN A 113 5.48 1.48 -8.87
CA ASN A 113 5.79 2.17 -10.12
C ASN A 113 7.22 2.75 -10.17
N ASP A 114 7.91 2.85 -9.04
CA ASP A 114 9.33 3.23 -9.02
C ASP A 114 10.19 2.19 -9.79
N VAL A 115 9.85 0.89 -9.67
CA VAL A 115 10.55 -0.20 -10.39
C VAL A 115 10.34 -0.08 -11.89
N TYR A 116 9.08 0.05 -12.32
CA TYR A 116 8.74 0.11 -13.74
C TYR A 116 9.33 1.34 -14.43
N THR A 117 9.55 2.43 -13.69
CA THR A 117 10.20 3.63 -14.22
C THR A 117 11.70 3.40 -14.42
N GLU A 118 12.40 2.75 -13.49
CA GLU A 118 13.83 2.44 -13.63
C GLU A 118 14.10 1.38 -14.71
N VAL A 119 13.26 0.35 -14.80
CA VAL A 119 13.36 -0.69 -15.85
C VAL A 119 13.05 -0.12 -17.23
N ARG A 120 12.14 0.87 -17.35
CA ARG A 120 11.87 1.58 -18.63
C ARG A 120 12.90 2.66 -18.98
N MET A 121 13.65 3.17 -18.01
CA MET A 121 14.73 4.15 -18.22
C MET A 121 16.11 3.51 -18.38
N SER A 122 16.20 2.17 -18.34
CA SER A 122 17.36 1.40 -18.79
C SER A 122 17.09 0.78 -20.16
N PRO A 123 17.15 1.55 -21.27
CA PRO A 123 17.30 0.96 -22.58
C PRO A 123 18.77 0.55 -22.74
N GLU A 124 19.18 -0.59 -22.19
CA GLU A 124 20.39 -1.37 -22.53
C GLU A 124 20.48 -2.52 -21.51
N LEU A 125 20.48 -3.79 -21.90
CA LEU A 125 21.45 -4.43 -22.81
C LEU A 125 20.82 -5.51 -23.71
#